data_AF-A0A455SV70-F1
#
_entry.id   AF-A0A455SV70-F1
#
_cell.length_a   1.000
_cell.length_b   1.000
_cell.length_c   1.000
_cell.angle_alpha   90.00
_cell.angle_beta   90.00
_cell.angle_gamma   90.00
#
_symmetry.space_group_name_H-M   'P 1'
#
loop_
_entity.id
_entity.type
_entity.pdbx_description
1 polymer ?
#
loop_
_entity_poly.entity_id
_entity_poly.type
_entity_poly.pdbx_seq_one_letter_code
_entity_poly.pdbx_strand_id
1 'polypeptide(L)'
;MPAEKIQTWIYGECLNCGAYGPWVSGLTALPYQEIIAFRLKHPFSCFELERLVVYNGLPALRFCLTDQKSASKLLFFLEPKTLRCLASIQE
;
A
#
# COMPACT_ATOMS: atom_id res chain seq x y z
N MET A 1 -22.12 -13.06 -0.70
CA MET A 1 -20.80 -13.72 -0.74
C MET A 1 -19.93 -13.03 0.30
N PRO A 2 -19.44 -13.72 1.35
CA PRO A 2 -18.58 -13.08 2.33
C PRO A 2 -17.28 -12.67 1.63
N ALA A 3 -16.89 -11.40 1.78
CA ALA A 3 -15.63 -10.90 1.25
C ALA A 3 -14.49 -11.69 1.86
N GLU A 4 -13.81 -12.50 1.05
CA GLU A 4 -12.62 -13.23 1.44
C GLU A 4 -11.57 -12.21 1.92
N LYS A 5 -11.17 -12.29 3.20
CA LYS A 5 -10.16 -11.39 3.75
C LYS A 5 -8.82 -11.76 3.13
N ILE A 6 -8.46 -11.09 2.03
CA ILE A 6 -7.15 -11.21 1.40
C ILE A 6 -6.11 -10.62 2.37
N GLN A 7 -5.45 -11.49 3.13
CA GLN A 7 -4.31 -11.13 3.95
C GLN A 7 -3.07 -11.10 3.06
N THR A 8 -2.48 -9.92 2.86
CA THR A 8 -1.14 -9.86 2.27
C THR A 8 -0.10 -9.66 3.34
N TRP A 9 0.86 -10.56 3.32
CA TRP A 9 2.09 -10.50 4.08
C TRP A 9 3.05 -9.52 3.40
N ILE A 10 3.46 -8.48 4.12
CA ILE A 10 4.61 -7.66 3.75
C ILE A 10 5.80 -8.16 4.56
N TYR A 11 6.98 -8.26 3.96
CA TYR A 11 8.20 -8.54 4.70
C TYR A 11 8.89 -7.23 5.01
N GLY A 12 9.30 -7.06 6.25
CA GLY A 12 9.96 -5.83 6.69
C GLY A 12 10.63 -6.00 8.03
N GLU A 13 11.46 -5.03 8.37
CA GLU A 13 12.11 -4.96 9.67
C GLU A 13 11.19 -4.29 10.68
N CYS A 14 11.06 -4.88 11.87
CA CYS A 14 10.34 -4.24 12.96
C CYS A 14 11.08 -2.99 13.41
N LEU A 15 10.46 -1.82 13.28
CA LEU A 15 11.06 -0.58 13.79
C LEU A 15 11.25 -0.56 15.32
N ASN A 16 10.59 -1.47 16.05
CA ASN A 16 10.71 -1.57 17.51
C ASN A 16 11.75 -2.59 17.98
N CYS A 17 11.91 -3.72 17.29
CA CYS A 17 12.82 -4.80 17.72
C CYS A 17 13.88 -5.20 16.69
N GLY A 18 13.92 -4.58 15.50
CA GLY A 18 14.86 -4.92 14.43
C GLY A 18 14.63 -6.29 13.78
N ALA A 19 13.60 -7.03 14.20
CA ALA A 19 13.33 -8.35 13.65
C ALA A 19 12.77 -8.24 12.24
N TYR A 20 13.43 -8.88 11.27
CA TYR A 20 12.93 -9.00 9.91
C TYR A 20 11.94 -10.17 9.84
N GLY A 21 10.71 -9.90 9.40
CA GLY A 21 9.67 -10.92 9.36
C GLY A 21 8.46 -10.54 8.53
N PRO A 22 7.54 -11.48 8.32
CA PRO A 22 6.28 -11.22 7.65
C PRO A 22 5.30 -10.51 8.58
N TRP A 23 4.87 -9.31 8.20
CA TRP A 23 3.81 -8.53 8.82
C TRP A 23 2.53 -8.70 8.02
N VAL A 24 1.40 -8.90 8.69
CA VAL A 24 0.10 -8.78 8.02
C VAL A 24 -0.17 -7.29 7.83
N SER A 25 -0.15 -6.83 6.59
CA SER A 25 -0.53 -5.45 6.30
C SER A 25 -2.05 -5.32 6.41
N GLY A 26 -2.54 -4.57 7.40
CA GLY A 26 -3.94 -4.15 7.46
C GLY A 26 -4.36 -3.30 6.26
N LEU A 27 -3.41 -2.85 5.42
CA LEU A 27 -3.67 -2.03 4.25
C LEU A 27 -4.23 -2.86 3.09
N THR A 28 -4.14 -4.20 3.11
CA THR A 28 -4.89 -5.04 2.16
C THR A 28 -6.34 -5.24 2.55
N ALA A 29 -6.72 -4.80 3.76
CA ALA A 29 -8.12 -4.60 4.11
C ALA A 29 -8.67 -3.27 3.57
N LEU A 30 -7.84 -2.39 2.98
CA LEU A 30 -8.32 -1.21 2.28
C LEU A 30 -8.84 -1.64 0.90
N PRO A 31 -10.16 -1.63 0.65
CA PRO A 31 -10.76 -2.20 -0.55
C PRO A 31 -10.68 -1.22 -1.73
N TYR A 32 -9.52 -0.60 -1.95
CA TYR A 32 -9.32 0.31 -3.06
C TYR A 32 -9.18 -0.48 -4.35
N GLN A 33 -10.09 -0.26 -5.29
CA GLN A 33 -10.17 -1.01 -6.55
C GLN A 33 -8.87 -0.92 -7.34
N GLU A 34 -8.14 0.19 -7.24
CA GLU A 34 -6.89 0.42 -7.94
C GLU A 34 -5.75 -0.44 -7.38
N ILE A 35 -5.69 -0.66 -6.06
CA ILE A 35 -4.72 -1.57 -5.43
C ILE A 35 -4.98 -3.00 -5.89
N ILE A 36 -6.26 -3.40 -5.92
CA ILE A 36 -6.67 -4.74 -6.38
C ILE A 36 -6.32 -4.91 -7.85
N ALA A 37 -6.70 -3.96 -8.71
CA ALA A 37 -6.43 -4.00 -10.14
C ALA A 37 -4.92 -4.03 -10.45
N PHE A 38 -4.12 -3.25 -9.71
CA PHE A 38 -2.67 -3.26 -9.87
C PHE A 38 -2.08 -4.61 -9.48
N ARG A 39 -2.47 -5.20 -8.34
CA ARG A 39 -1.99 -6.52 -7.91
C ARG A 39 -2.36 -7.66 -8.85
N LEU A 40 -3.54 -7.60 -9.46
CA LEU A 40 -3.96 -8.57 -10.48
C LEU A 40 -3.06 -8.53 -11.72
N LYS A 41 -2.58 -7.35 -12.10
CA LYS A 41 -1.64 -7.16 -13.23
C LYS A 41 -0.18 -7.39 -12.84
N HIS A 42 0.18 -7.07 -11.60
CA HIS A 42 1.53 -7.08 -11.05
C HIS A 42 1.59 -7.98 -9.81
N PRO A 43 1.61 -9.31 -9.97
CA PRO A 43 1.51 -10.26 -8.85
C PRO A 43 2.74 -10.27 -7.95
N PHE A 44 3.87 -9.75 -8.42
CA PHE A 44 5.10 -9.59 -7.65
C PHE A 44 5.23 -8.16 -7.06
N SER A 45 4.11 -7.45 -6.92
CA SER A 45 4.12 -6.11 -6.32
C SER A 45 4.30 -6.15 -4.82
N CYS A 46 5.19 -5.29 -4.33
CA CYS A 46 5.45 -5.07 -2.92
C CYS A 46 4.93 -3.72 -2.48
N PHE A 47 4.50 -3.66 -1.23
CA PHE A 47 3.90 -2.47 -0.64
C PHE A 47 4.90 -1.79 0.29
N GLU A 48 5.12 -0.50 0.09
CA GLU A 48 6.05 0.32 0.85
C GLU A 48 5.30 1.55 1.40
N LEU A 49 5.31 1.73 2.73
CA LEU A 49 4.92 3.00 3.33
C LEU A 49 6.11 3.94 3.20
N GLU A 50 6.01 4.93 2.32
CA GLU A 50 7.16 5.77 2.01
C GLU A 50 7.33 6.88 3.04
N ARG A 51 6.24 7.62 3.39
CA ARG A 51 6.30 8.82 4.25
C ARG A 51 4.92 9.48 4.47
N LEU A 52 4.83 10.35 5.48
CA LEU A 52 3.82 11.41 5.55
C LEU A 52 4.28 12.58 4.65
N VAL A 53 3.41 13.00 3.73
CA VAL A 53 3.67 14.06 2.75
C VAL A 53 2.53 15.09 2.75
N VAL A 54 2.66 16.14 1.95
CA VAL A 54 1.55 17.08 1.67
C VAL A 54 1.09 16.85 0.23
N TYR A 55 -0.21 16.58 0.04
CA TYR A 55 -0.85 16.42 -1.26
C TYR A 55 -2.01 17.41 -1.38
N ASN A 56 -1.99 18.27 -2.40
CA ASN A 56 -2.98 19.34 -2.60
C ASN A 56 -3.26 20.19 -1.35
N GLY A 57 -2.20 20.54 -0.60
CA GLY A 57 -2.31 21.35 0.62
C GLY A 57 -2.80 20.59 1.86
N LEU A 58 -3.03 19.28 1.77
CA LEU A 58 -3.46 18.44 2.89
C LEU A 58 -2.37 17.44 3.29
N PRO A 59 -2.22 17.12 4.58
CA PRO A 59 -1.35 16.03 5.00
C PRO A 59 -1.89 14.70 4.45
N ALA A 60 -1.00 13.86 3.92
CA ALA A 60 -1.32 12.60 3.28
C ALA A 60 -0.28 11.53 3.63
N LEU A 61 -0.72 10.32 3.96
CA LEU A 61 0.13 9.14 4.00
C LEU A 61 0.37 8.69 2.58
N ARG A 62 1.63 8.66 2.16
CA ARG A 62 2.04 8.17 0.85
C ARG A 62 2.48 6.72 0.94
N PHE A 63 1.83 5.90 0.12
CA PHE A 63 2.13 4.49 -0.06
C PHE A 63 2.53 4.24 -1.51
N CYS A 64 3.42 3.29 -1.73
CA CYS A 64 3.80 2.84 -3.06
C CYS A 64 3.60 1.33 -3.16
N LEU A 65 2.95 0.88 -4.23
CA LEU A 65 3.10 -0.50 -4.70
C LEU A 65 4.09 -0.49 -5.86
N THR A 66 5.17 -1.24 -5.74
CA THR A 66 6.17 -1.39 -6.80
C THR A 66 6.18 -2.83 -7.26
N ASP A 67 6.03 -3.07 -8.56
CA ASP A 67 6.26 -4.41 -9.12
C ASP A 67 7.75 -4.74 -9.05
N GLN A 68 8.12 -5.88 -8.47
CA GLN A 68 9.53 -6.27 -8.40
C GLN A 68 10.11 -6.75 -9.74
N LYS A 69 9.24 -7.06 -10.72
CA LYS A 69 9.66 -7.55 -12.04
C LYS A 69 9.54 -6.53 -13.16
N SER A 70 8.92 -5.40 -12.89
CA SER A 70 8.79 -4.31 -13.86
C SER A 70 9.06 -2.96 -13.20
N ALA A 71 9.18 -1.90 -13.98
CA ALA A 71 9.32 -0.55 -13.43
C ALA A 71 7.97 0.05 -12.97
N SER A 72 6.87 -0.70 -13.06
CA SER A 72 5.52 -0.19 -12.77
C SER A 72 5.33 0.08 -11.29
N LYS A 73 4.69 1.22 -11.00
CA LYS A 73 4.37 1.65 -9.65
C LYS A 73 2.94 2.14 -9.54
N LEU A 74 2.38 2.03 -8.34
CA LEU A 74 1.12 2.65 -7.96
C LEU A 74 1.33 3.42 -6.66
N LEU A 75 1.28 4.73 -6.77
CA LEU A 75 1.31 5.63 -5.63
C LEU A 75 -0.11 5.84 -5.11
N PHE A 76 -0.25 5.79 -3.78
CA PHE A 76 -1.50 6.02 -3.07
C PHE A 76 -1.31 7.10 -2.01
N PHE A 77 -2.24 8.05 -1.99
CA PHE A 77 -2.27 9.12 -1.00
C PHE A 77 -3.52 8.95 -0.15
N LEU A 78 -3.35 8.69 1.14
CA LEU A 78 -4.46 8.54 2.08
C LEU A 78 -4.48 9.69 3.09
N GLU A 79 -5.66 10.18 3.43
CA GLU A 79 -5.79 11.11 4.54
C GLU A 79 -5.40 10.39 5.86
N PRO A 80 -4.52 10.93 6.70
CA PRO A 80 -3.93 10.17 7.81
C PRO A 80 -4.90 9.69 8.89
N LYS A 81 -6.03 10.39 9.10
CA LYS A 81 -6.97 10.08 10.20
C LYS A 81 -8.07 9.11 9.78
N THR A 82 -8.59 9.27 8.58
CA THR A 82 -9.72 8.55 8.01
C THR A 82 -9.28 7.47 7.03
N LEU A 83 -8.01 7.47 6.64
CA LEU A 83 -7.44 6.62 5.59
C LEU A 83 -8.17 6.75 4.25
N ARG A 84 -8.95 7.81 4.04
CA ARG A 84 -9.67 8.06 2.78
C ARG A 84 -8.67 8.29 1.66
N CYS A 85 -8.87 7.63 0.52
CA CYS A 85 -8.08 7.89 -0.68
C CYS A 85 -8.27 9.35 -1.12
N LEU A 86 -7.15 10.06 -1.22
CA LEU A 86 -7.04 11.40 -1.78
C LEU A 86 -6.67 11.34 -3.26
N ALA A 87 -5.81 10.40 -3.63
CA ALA A 87 -5.42 10.12 -5.01
C ALA A 87 -4.73 8.75 -5.14
N SER A 88 -4.82 8.20 -6.35
CA SER A 88 -4.03 7.08 -6.83
C SER A 88 -3.37 7.49 -8.16
N ILE A 89 -2.08 7.19 -8.31
CA ILE A 89 -1.30 7.54 -9.50
C ILE A 89 -0.52 6.30 -9.93
N GLN A 90 -0.67 5.89 -11.18
CA GLN A 90 0.07 4.79 -11.76
C GLN A 90 1.23 5.32 -12.61
N GLU A 91 2.45 4.84 -12.34
CA GLU A 91 3.69 5.17 -13.06
C GLU A 91 4.27 3.94 -13.78
#